data_AF-A0A226F4N8-F1
#
_entry.id   AF-A0A226F4N8-F1
#
_cell.length_a   1.000
_cell.length_b   1.000
_cell.length_c   1.000
_cell.angle_alpha   90.00
_cell.angle_beta   90.00
_cell.angle_gamma   90.00
#
_symmetry.space_group_name_H-M   'P 1'
#
loop_
_entity.id
_entity.type
_entity.pdbx_description
1 polymer ?
#
loop_
_entity_poly.entity_id
_entity_poly.type
_entity_poly.pdbx_seq_one_letter_code
_entity_poly.pdbx_strand_id
1 'polypeptide(L)'
;MMPTSSPQRQLVSAEDPSPMEGDDHGGFHERLIIRKTSVETQTQDDSYYQRKITPRVPKRCKIAVYLATGTAVVMEPDKGSSVTAKDLLDALVESEELALSPYASNVFSIWMASSFLEVQLKPTQQPLGVRKNWKGLLHNYSTATHLEAESDDPRICLRRSAYLTKREEMRLKDSKILELLYAEARHNILSGRYPCESDDYASLGSLQAGIEMGSFNPEIHTVDFFRQNQRQFLPEHVCEPTWIPSFILGRKKTSPSVMLLENFRRIPPTTPSRKLVRKYLELCWALPYYGSAMFHGQVESPSKGLWSFLDSPDNFVLLAINNHSLHVIDYYRNRILVGARFENVRVELGWPSAGLPSHHESNPNCFPCLFIQFLQSDNNRQSKMLQIFSKQAPMMDSLITRFHRAKCREEEGSDDVDGVGNNDAASDIEGDFLTLKTVTECGLETSCLTNKLGELSLATFDENGVCVSQTGSWAFSQ
;
A
#
# COMPACT_ATOMS: atom_id res chain seq x y z
N MET A 1 7.50 -48.20 -33.67
CA MET A 1 8.77 -48.98 -33.60
C MET A 1 9.87 -48.03 -33.18
N MET A 2 10.60 -48.34 -32.09
CA MET A 2 11.89 -47.70 -31.74
C MET A 2 12.97 -48.00 -32.80
N PRO A 3 14.22 -47.45 -32.78
CA PRO A 3 14.88 -46.44 -31.90
C PRO A 3 15.72 -45.37 -32.67
N THR A 4 16.61 -44.64 -31.94
CA THR A 4 17.83 -43.88 -32.35
C THR A 4 17.63 -42.40 -32.75
N SER A 5 18.50 -41.40 -32.49
CA SER A 5 19.83 -41.27 -31.87
C SER A 5 20.15 -39.77 -31.65
N SER A 6 20.96 -39.44 -30.64
CA SER A 6 21.60 -38.12 -30.42
C SER A 6 22.67 -37.78 -31.47
N PRO A 7 23.16 -36.53 -31.48
CA PRO A 7 24.57 -36.31 -31.79
C PRO A 7 25.31 -35.38 -30.81
N GLN A 8 26.54 -35.78 -30.49
CA GLN A 8 27.62 -35.01 -29.86
C GLN A 8 28.19 -33.95 -30.83
N ARG A 9 28.78 -32.87 -30.29
CA ARG A 9 29.84 -32.13 -30.96
C ARG A 9 30.99 -31.81 -30.00
N GLN A 10 32.19 -32.02 -30.52
CA GLN A 10 33.50 -32.12 -29.88
C GLN A 10 34.14 -30.77 -29.51
N LEU A 11 34.99 -30.84 -28.48
CA LEU A 11 36.09 -29.93 -28.14
C LEU A 11 37.23 -30.01 -29.17
N VAL A 12 37.92 -28.89 -29.39
CA VAL A 12 39.32 -28.82 -29.84
C VAL A 12 40.01 -27.72 -29.03
N SER A 13 41.18 -28.06 -28.46
CA SER A 13 42.06 -27.24 -27.61
C SER A 13 43.28 -26.69 -28.38
N ALA A 14 44.09 -25.91 -27.66
CA ALA A 14 45.50 -25.49 -27.88
C ALA A 14 45.69 -24.13 -28.58
N GLU A 15 46.60 -23.22 -28.19
CA GLU A 15 47.68 -23.24 -27.18
C GLU A 15 48.19 -21.80 -26.98
N ASP A 16 48.77 -21.55 -25.80
CA ASP A 16 49.51 -20.35 -25.36
C ASP A 16 50.91 -20.28 -26.01
N PRO A 17 51.62 -19.14 -26.04
CA PRO A 17 52.61 -18.92 -24.97
C PRO A 17 52.91 -17.45 -24.56
N SER A 18 53.24 -17.26 -23.28
CA SER A 18 54.03 -16.15 -22.69
C SER A 18 55.55 -16.48 -22.73
N PRO A 19 56.55 -15.74 -22.14
CA PRO A 19 56.51 -14.60 -21.18
C PRO A 19 57.66 -13.54 -21.28
N MET A 20 57.79 -12.74 -20.19
CA MET A 20 58.92 -11.89 -19.67
C MET A 20 58.86 -10.40 -20.04
N GLU A 21 59.14 -9.38 -19.22
CA GLU A 21 59.53 -9.11 -17.80
C GLU A 21 59.40 -7.56 -17.67
N GLY A 22 58.92 -6.95 -16.58
CA GLY A 22 59.71 -6.57 -15.41
C GLY A 22 59.26 -5.18 -14.88
N ASP A 23 59.10 -5.07 -13.55
CA ASP A 23 59.32 -3.98 -12.56
C ASP A 23 59.09 -2.49 -13.00
N ASP A 24 58.67 -1.52 -12.18
CA ASP A 24 58.92 -1.29 -10.76
C ASP A 24 58.11 -0.09 -10.19
N HIS A 25 58.17 0.04 -8.86
CA HIS A 25 57.62 0.99 -7.89
C HIS A 25 57.13 2.41 -8.24
N GLY A 26 56.07 2.81 -7.52
CA GLY A 26 55.65 4.21 -7.31
C GLY A 26 56.29 4.87 -6.08
N GLY A 27 56.23 6.20 -6.03
CA GLY A 27 56.56 6.99 -4.84
C GLY A 27 56.69 8.51 -5.05
N PHE A 28 55.69 9.25 -4.53
CA PHE A 28 55.77 10.48 -3.72
C PHE A 28 56.25 11.88 -4.25
N HIS A 29 55.56 12.89 -3.68
CA HIS A 29 55.88 14.30 -3.38
C HIS A 29 55.63 15.46 -4.39
N GLU A 30 54.50 16.16 -4.15
CA GLU A 30 54.40 17.51 -3.56
C GLU A 30 54.98 18.78 -4.26
N ARG A 31 54.05 19.70 -4.58
CA ARG A 31 54.07 21.20 -4.60
C ARG A 31 55.33 21.97 -5.02
N LEU A 32 55.17 22.94 -5.94
CA LEU A 32 55.52 24.36 -5.72
C LEU A 32 54.98 25.35 -6.81
N ILE A 33 53.94 26.09 -6.42
CA ILE A 33 53.65 27.55 -6.54
C ILE A 33 54.46 28.48 -7.50
N ILE A 34 53.67 29.20 -8.33
CA ILE A 34 53.73 30.60 -8.87
C ILE A 34 54.78 31.01 -9.93
N ARG A 35 54.26 31.54 -11.07
CA ARG A 35 54.64 32.87 -11.61
C ARG A 35 53.42 33.60 -12.21
N LYS A 36 53.17 34.82 -11.72
CA LYS A 36 52.28 35.85 -12.29
C LYS A 36 53.09 36.75 -13.22
N THR A 37 52.49 37.14 -14.34
CA THR A 37 52.62 38.42 -15.08
C THR A 37 51.74 38.29 -16.34
N SER A 38 51.04 39.26 -16.91
CA SER A 38 50.55 40.60 -16.55
C SER A 38 49.41 40.90 -17.54
N VAL A 39 48.51 41.80 -17.15
CA VAL A 39 47.32 42.22 -17.91
C VAL A 39 47.67 43.10 -19.10
N GLU A 40 47.04 42.85 -20.25
CA GLU A 40 46.67 43.90 -21.20
C GLU A 40 45.31 43.56 -21.84
N THR A 41 44.39 44.51 -21.74
CA THR A 41 42.99 44.41 -22.16
C THR A 41 42.82 45.05 -23.53
N GLN A 42 42.18 44.38 -24.50
CA GLN A 42 41.48 45.05 -25.60
C GLN A 42 40.43 44.15 -26.27
N THR A 43 39.17 44.52 -26.00
CA THR A 43 38.00 44.58 -26.93
C THR A 43 37.58 43.33 -27.72
N GLN A 44 36.72 42.53 -27.08
CA GLN A 44 35.35 42.15 -27.48
C GLN A 44 35.00 42.10 -28.98
N ASP A 45 34.80 40.88 -29.48
CA ASP A 45 34.04 40.57 -30.69
C ASP A 45 32.96 39.52 -30.33
N ASP A 46 31.72 40.00 -30.15
CA ASP A 46 30.56 39.31 -29.57
C ASP A 46 29.87 38.32 -30.53
N SER A 47 30.61 37.62 -31.39
CA SER A 47 30.02 36.73 -32.41
C SER A 47 30.10 35.22 -32.11
N TYR A 48 30.65 34.81 -30.96
CA TYR A 48 30.90 33.39 -30.66
C TYR A 48 29.92 32.72 -29.66
N TYR A 49 29.01 33.48 -29.02
CA TYR A 49 28.03 32.92 -28.06
C TYR A 49 26.58 33.17 -28.43
N GLN A 50 26.16 32.74 -29.62
CA GLN A 50 24.73 32.56 -29.93
C GLN A 50 24.45 31.17 -30.47
N ARG A 51 24.67 30.15 -29.62
CA ARG A 51 23.83 28.95 -29.68
C ARG A 51 22.41 29.38 -29.35
N LYS A 52 21.57 29.51 -30.37
CA LYS A 52 20.11 29.59 -30.22
C LYS A 52 19.66 28.41 -29.36
N ILE A 53 19.34 28.67 -28.11
CA ILE A 53 18.49 27.78 -27.30
C ILE A 53 17.11 27.92 -27.91
N THR A 54 16.81 27.08 -28.91
CA THR A 54 15.41 26.88 -29.28
C THR A 54 14.71 26.30 -28.05
N PRO A 55 13.65 26.95 -27.52
CA PRO A 55 12.85 26.32 -26.48
C PRO A 55 12.35 25.00 -27.06
N ARG A 56 12.77 23.88 -26.46
CA ARG A 56 12.21 22.58 -26.81
C ARG A 56 10.72 22.67 -26.51
N VAL A 57 9.91 22.79 -27.56
CA VAL A 57 8.46 22.61 -27.44
C VAL A 57 8.26 21.28 -26.74
N PRO A 58 7.61 21.23 -25.56
CA PRO A 58 7.35 19.98 -24.88
C PRO A 58 6.68 19.04 -25.87
N LYS A 59 7.23 17.84 -26.07
CA LYS A 59 6.55 16.83 -26.89
C LYS A 59 5.16 16.64 -26.27
N ARG A 60 4.11 16.98 -27.02
CA ARG A 60 2.74 16.67 -26.62
C ARG A 60 2.67 15.17 -26.40
N CYS A 61 2.30 14.77 -25.18
CA CYS A 61 2.22 13.38 -24.80
C CYS A 61 0.83 13.10 -24.25
N LYS A 62 0.20 12.03 -24.74
CA LYS A 62 -1.02 11.52 -24.16
C LYS A 62 -0.68 10.74 -22.90
N ILE A 63 -1.38 11.03 -21.81
CA ILE A 63 -1.19 10.40 -20.51
C ILE A 63 -2.52 9.77 -20.12
N ALA A 64 -2.51 8.46 -19.89
CA ALA A 64 -3.65 7.75 -19.34
C ALA A 64 -3.58 7.79 -17.80
N VAL A 65 -4.64 8.27 -17.16
CA VAL A 65 -4.81 8.19 -15.71
C VAL A 65 -5.88 7.16 -15.39
N TYR A 66 -5.45 6.07 -14.76
CA TYR A 66 -6.29 4.94 -14.42
C TYR A 66 -7.14 5.25 -13.19
N LEU A 67 -8.39 4.81 -13.23
CA LEU A 67 -9.36 4.94 -12.14
C LEU A 67 -9.61 3.57 -11.50
N ALA A 68 -10.03 3.56 -10.24
CA ALA A 68 -10.40 2.32 -9.55
C ALA A 68 -11.64 1.62 -10.15
N THR A 69 -12.39 2.29 -11.02
CA THR A 69 -13.48 1.72 -11.82
C THR A 69 -12.99 0.71 -12.85
N GLY A 70 -11.68 0.65 -13.15
CA GLY A 70 -11.10 -0.16 -14.21
C GLY A 70 -10.99 0.58 -15.55
N THR A 71 -11.41 1.84 -15.62
CA THR A 71 -11.27 2.71 -16.80
C THR A 71 -10.07 3.64 -16.66
N ALA A 72 -9.77 4.40 -17.73
CA ALA A 72 -8.73 5.44 -17.69
C ALA A 72 -9.18 6.67 -18.47
N VAL A 73 -8.86 7.85 -17.94
CA VAL A 73 -9.03 9.13 -18.63
C VAL A 73 -7.75 9.45 -19.37
N VAL A 74 -7.83 9.68 -20.69
CA VAL A 74 -6.67 10.00 -21.52
C VAL A 74 -6.61 11.51 -21.71
N MET A 75 -5.53 12.12 -21.24
CA MET A 75 -5.33 13.57 -21.29
C MET A 75 -4.11 13.94 -22.13
N GLU A 76 -4.14 15.12 -22.73
CA GLU A 76 -3.01 15.70 -23.47
C GLU A 76 -2.63 17.05 -22.85
N PRO A 77 -1.88 17.07 -21.73
CA PRO A 77 -1.60 18.30 -21.00
C PRO A 77 -0.69 19.23 -21.80
N ASP A 78 -0.94 20.54 -21.72
CA ASP A 78 -0.16 21.58 -22.42
C ASP A 78 1.33 21.54 -22.08
N LYS A 79 1.65 21.22 -20.82
CA LYS A 79 3.02 21.09 -20.33
C LYS A 79 3.73 19.81 -20.83
N GLY A 80 3.05 18.96 -21.60
CA GLY A 80 3.57 17.72 -22.15
C GLY A 80 4.25 16.86 -21.09
N SER A 81 5.48 16.43 -21.36
CA SER A 81 6.23 15.56 -20.45
C SER A 81 6.60 16.18 -19.09
N SER A 82 6.48 17.50 -18.95
CA SER A 82 6.85 18.25 -17.75
C SER A 82 5.64 18.52 -16.83
N VAL A 83 4.46 17.97 -17.17
CA VAL A 83 3.26 18.08 -16.34
C VAL A 83 3.52 17.58 -14.92
N THR A 84 3.07 18.33 -13.93
CA THR A 84 3.19 17.93 -12.52
C THR A 84 1.97 17.11 -12.09
N ALA A 85 2.07 16.40 -10.97
CA ALA A 85 0.95 15.67 -10.38
C ALA A 85 -0.22 16.61 -10.04
N LYS A 86 0.07 17.86 -9.61
CA LYS A 86 -0.97 18.87 -9.38
C LYS A 86 -1.67 19.25 -10.69
N ASP A 87 -0.90 19.60 -11.71
CA ASP A 87 -1.47 19.98 -13.03
C ASP A 87 -2.37 18.86 -13.59
N LEU A 88 -1.94 17.61 -13.41
CA LEU A 88 -2.69 16.44 -13.87
C LEU A 88 -3.99 16.24 -13.07
N LEU A 89 -3.95 16.44 -11.74
CA LEU A 89 -5.13 16.37 -10.88
C LEU A 89 -6.14 17.48 -11.21
N ASP A 90 -5.67 18.72 -11.36
CA ASP A 90 -6.52 19.86 -11.70
C ASP A 90 -7.21 19.60 -13.05
N ALA A 91 -6.48 19.13 -14.07
CA ALA A 91 -7.03 18.79 -15.37
C ALA A 91 -8.09 17.67 -15.33
N LEU A 92 -7.94 16.67 -14.45
CA LEU A 92 -8.95 15.63 -14.25
C LEU A 92 -10.22 16.17 -13.60
N VAL A 93 -10.05 17.03 -12.60
CA VAL A 93 -11.18 17.63 -11.86
C VAL A 93 -11.97 18.58 -12.76
N GLU A 94 -11.28 19.31 -13.64
CA GLU A 94 -11.89 20.20 -14.64
C GLU A 94 -12.45 19.45 -15.85
N SER A 95 -12.16 18.15 -16.00
CA SER A 95 -12.64 17.36 -17.14
C SER A 95 -14.15 17.11 -17.09
N GLU A 96 -14.82 17.33 -18.22
CA GLU A 96 -16.25 17.01 -18.38
C GLU A 96 -16.52 15.50 -18.28
N GLU A 97 -15.52 14.66 -18.60
CA GLU A 97 -15.64 13.20 -18.57
C GLU A 97 -15.94 12.67 -17.16
N LEU A 98 -15.33 13.26 -16.13
CA LEU A 98 -15.56 12.86 -14.74
C LEU A 98 -16.63 13.69 -14.04
N ALA A 99 -16.89 14.92 -14.51
CA ALA A 99 -17.85 15.85 -13.95
C ALA A 99 -17.72 16.00 -12.42
N LEU A 100 -16.47 16.11 -11.93
CA LEU A 100 -16.15 16.22 -10.51
C LEU A 100 -16.33 17.67 -10.04
N SER A 101 -16.77 17.84 -8.79
CA SER A 101 -16.70 19.15 -8.15
C SER A 101 -15.25 19.55 -7.83
N PRO A 102 -14.93 20.86 -7.75
CA PRO A 102 -13.59 21.32 -7.37
C PRO A 102 -13.06 20.77 -6.04
N TYR A 103 -13.97 20.34 -5.15
CA TYR A 103 -13.62 19.72 -3.88
C TYR A 103 -12.89 18.38 -4.05
N ALA A 104 -13.02 17.71 -5.20
CA ALA A 104 -12.33 16.45 -5.50
C ALA A 104 -10.80 16.55 -5.35
N SER A 105 -10.20 17.73 -5.55
CA SER A 105 -8.76 17.96 -5.34
C SER A 105 -8.32 17.80 -3.88
N ASN A 106 -9.24 17.88 -2.92
CA ASN A 106 -8.96 17.61 -1.49
C ASN A 106 -9.14 16.12 -1.13
N VAL A 107 -9.86 15.37 -1.97
CA VAL A 107 -10.20 13.96 -1.73
C VAL A 107 -9.21 13.02 -2.40
N PHE A 108 -8.79 13.36 -3.63
CA PHE A 108 -7.95 12.50 -4.45
C PHE A 108 -6.53 13.03 -4.62
N SER A 109 -5.65 12.17 -5.11
CA SER A 109 -4.29 12.49 -5.48
C SER A 109 -3.84 11.62 -6.65
N ILE A 110 -2.75 12.03 -7.31
CA ILE A 110 -2.10 11.21 -8.32
C ILE A 110 -1.13 10.24 -7.65
N TRP A 111 -1.25 8.97 -8.02
CA TRP A 111 -0.39 7.90 -7.56
C TRP A 111 0.36 7.27 -8.72
N MET A 112 1.54 6.72 -8.45
CA MET A 112 2.22 5.76 -9.31
C MET A 112 2.16 4.40 -8.64
N ALA A 113 1.60 3.40 -9.31
CA ALA A 113 1.34 2.10 -8.70
C ALA A 113 1.63 0.93 -9.65
N SER A 114 2.22 -0.12 -9.11
CA SER A 114 2.32 -1.44 -9.73
C SER A 114 2.02 -2.54 -8.71
N SER A 115 2.28 -3.80 -9.05
CA SER A 115 2.11 -4.92 -8.12
C SER A 115 3.13 -4.94 -6.96
N PHE A 116 4.25 -4.22 -7.09
CA PHE A 116 5.35 -4.24 -6.12
C PHE A 116 5.47 -2.97 -5.26
N LEU A 117 4.98 -1.83 -5.76
CA LEU A 117 5.15 -0.53 -5.11
C LEU A 117 4.01 0.42 -5.45
N GLU A 118 3.54 1.16 -4.45
CA GLU A 118 2.51 2.19 -4.58
C GLU A 118 2.98 3.48 -3.92
N VAL A 119 2.97 4.58 -4.67
CA VAL A 119 3.49 5.87 -4.19
C VAL A 119 2.52 6.98 -4.54
N GLN A 120 2.03 7.69 -3.52
CA GLN A 120 1.35 8.97 -3.72
C GLN A 120 2.37 10.03 -4.14
N LEU A 121 2.14 10.67 -5.28
CA LEU A 121 3.04 11.69 -5.79
C LEU A 121 2.81 13.02 -5.05
N LYS A 122 3.91 13.71 -4.75
CA LYS A 122 3.86 15.10 -4.29
C LYS A 122 3.33 15.99 -5.42
N PRO A 123 2.61 17.08 -5.11
CA PRO A 123 2.03 17.98 -6.12
C PRO A 123 3.03 18.46 -7.19
N THR A 124 4.29 18.66 -6.83
CA THR A 124 5.36 19.17 -7.71
C THR A 124 6.08 18.08 -8.52
N GLN A 125 5.87 16.80 -8.24
CA GLN A 125 6.54 15.71 -8.95
C GLN A 125 5.96 15.54 -10.35
N GLN A 126 6.80 15.17 -11.31
CA GLN A 126 6.40 14.87 -12.68
C GLN A 126 6.13 13.36 -12.83
N PRO A 127 4.89 12.91 -13.07
CA PRO A 127 4.56 11.48 -13.12
C PRO A 127 5.39 10.71 -14.15
N LEU A 128 5.62 11.27 -15.33
CA LEU A 128 6.45 10.63 -16.36
C LEU A 128 7.94 10.57 -15.98
N GLY A 129 8.42 11.51 -15.15
CA GLY A 129 9.76 11.45 -14.56
C GLY A 129 9.88 10.30 -13.55
N VAL A 130 8.86 10.13 -12.69
CA VAL A 130 8.79 9.02 -11.74
C VAL A 130 8.75 7.68 -12.47
N ARG A 131 7.94 7.55 -13.53
CA ARG A 131 7.85 6.34 -14.35
C ARG A 131 9.18 5.98 -15.00
N LYS A 132 9.94 6.97 -15.51
CA LYS A 132 11.29 6.73 -16.06
C LYS A 132 12.27 6.18 -15.03
N ASN A 133 12.12 6.55 -13.76
CA ASN A 133 12.96 6.08 -12.66
C ASN A 133 12.37 4.86 -11.92
N TRP A 134 11.32 4.22 -12.46
CA TRP A 134 10.57 3.21 -11.72
C TRP A 134 11.42 2.00 -11.32
N LYS A 135 12.27 1.50 -12.22
CA LYS A 135 13.22 0.41 -11.91
C LYS A 135 14.10 0.74 -10.71
N GLY A 136 14.61 1.96 -10.62
CA GLY A 136 15.41 2.43 -9.49
C GLY A 136 14.61 2.47 -8.19
N LEU A 137 13.33 2.86 -8.26
CA LEU A 137 12.42 2.84 -7.11
C LEU A 137 12.14 1.41 -6.65
N LEU A 138 11.88 0.47 -7.55
CA LEU A 138 11.66 -0.94 -7.21
C LEU A 138 12.90 -1.55 -6.54
N HIS A 139 14.10 -1.28 -7.07
CA HIS A 139 15.35 -1.73 -6.46
C HIS A 139 15.48 -1.27 -5.00
N ASN A 140 15.15 0.00 -4.74
CA ASN A 140 15.32 0.62 -3.43
C ASN A 140 14.19 0.32 -2.44
N TYR A 141 12.96 0.12 -2.91
CA TYR A 141 11.75 0.07 -2.08
C TYR A 141 10.89 -1.18 -2.30
N SER A 142 11.40 -2.22 -2.97
CA SER A 142 10.67 -3.47 -3.15
C SER A 142 11.59 -4.69 -3.14
N THR A 143 10.98 -5.86 -2.97
CA THR A 143 11.65 -7.16 -3.07
C THR A 143 11.58 -7.74 -4.49
N ALA A 144 11.16 -6.95 -5.48
CA ALA A 144 11.11 -7.39 -6.87
C ALA A 144 12.51 -7.82 -7.34
N THR A 145 12.58 -8.97 -8.00
CA THR A 145 13.78 -9.44 -8.68
C THR A 145 14.13 -8.51 -9.84
N HIS A 146 15.36 -8.60 -10.35
CA HIS A 146 15.79 -7.81 -11.50
C HIS A 146 14.88 -8.02 -12.73
N LEU A 147 14.47 -9.28 -12.99
CA LEU A 147 13.59 -9.59 -14.11
C LEU A 147 12.19 -9.01 -13.93
N GLU A 148 11.62 -9.13 -12.72
CA GLU A 148 10.33 -8.53 -12.39
C GLU A 148 10.38 -7.01 -12.57
N ALA A 149 11.42 -6.36 -12.05
CA ALA A 149 11.60 -4.90 -12.15
C ALA A 149 11.80 -4.39 -13.59
N GLU A 150 12.41 -5.19 -14.47
CA GLU A 150 12.52 -4.87 -15.91
C GLU A 150 11.18 -5.00 -16.64
N SER A 151 10.35 -5.96 -16.22
CA SER A 151 9.04 -6.21 -16.84
C SER A 151 7.89 -5.38 -16.24
N ASP A 152 8.11 -4.77 -15.08
CA ASP A 152 7.06 -4.07 -14.34
C ASP A 152 6.67 -2.75 -15.01
N ASP A 153 5.37 -2.56 -15.20
CA ASP A 153 4.81 -1.37 -15.85
C ASP A 153 3.92 -0.58 -14.89
N PRO A 154 4.42 0.50 -14.27
CA PRO A 154 3.66 1.26 -13.30
C PRO A 154 2.61 2.14 -13.95
N ARG A 155 1.43 2.21 -13.34
CA ARG A 155 0.30 3.02 -13.81
C ARG A 155 0.23 4.33 -13.03
N ILE A 156 -0.12 5.39 -13.76
CA ILE A 156 -0.52 6.67 -13.16
C ILE A 156 -2.00 6.52 -12.80
N CYS A 157 -2.35 6.66 -11.53
CA CYS A 157 -3.69 6.41 -11.03
C CYS A 157 -4.26 7.63 -10.29
N LEU A 158 -5.57 7.87 -10.44
CA LEU A 158 -6.32 8.73 -9.52
C LEU A 158 -6.82 7.86 -8.37
N ARG A 159 -6.41 8.18 -7.15
CA ARG A 159 -6.80 7.43 -5.95
C ARG A 159 -7.07 8.36 -4.78
N ARG A 160 -7.75 7.84 -3.77
CA ARG A 160 -7.95 8.51 -2.48
C ARG A 160 -6.61 9.03 -1.95
N SER A 161 -6.58 10.26 -1.48
CA SER A 161 -5.40 10.81 -0.81
C SER A 161 -5.18 10.08 0.52
N ALA A 162 -3.96 9.66 0.81
CA ALA A 162 -3.59 9.09 2.11
C ALA A 162 -3.76 10.12 3.25
N TYR A 163 -3.85 11.41 2.92
CA TYR A 163 -4.05 12.50 3.88
C TYR A 163 -5.52 12.86 4.11
N LEU A 164 -6.45 12.33 3.32
CA LEU A 164 -7.88 12.54 3.57
C LEU A 164 -8.25 11.80 4.86
N THR A 165 -8.79 12.52 5.85
CA THR A 165 -9.23 11.87 7.09
C THR A 165 -10.57 11.17 6.88
N LYS A 166 -10.79 10.08 7.61
CA LYS A 166 -12.09 9.39 7.62
C LYS A 166 -13.25 10.36 7.95
N ARG A 167 -13.03 11.26 8.92
CA ARG A 167 -14.01 12.25 9.36
C ARG A 167 -14.42 13.21 8.24
N GLU A 168 -13.47 13.69 7.43
CA GLU A 168 -13.76 14.53 6.27
C GLU A 168 -14.54 13.75 5.21
N GLU A 169 -14.13 12.52 4.92
CA GLU A 169 -14.76 11.68 3.92
C GLU A 169 -16.23 11.34 4.26
N MET A 170 -16.53 11.05 5.52
CA MET A 170 -17.90 10.74 5.99
C MET A 170 -18.90 11.88 5.73
N ARG A 171 -18.41 13.13 5.68
CA ARG A 171 -19.23 14.33 5.44
C ARG A 171 -19.53 14.56 3.96
N LEU A 172 -18.85 13.87 3.04
CA LEU A 172 -19.07 14.00 1.61
C LEU A 172 -20.51 13.61 1.22
N LYS A 173 -21.07 14.40 0.28
CA LYS A 173 -22.40 14.19 -0.30
C LYS A 173 -22.40 14.12 -1.84
N ASP A 174 -21.30 14.56 -2.47
CA ASP A 174 -21.12 14.52 -3.92
C ASP A 174 -21.10 13.07 -4.41
N SER A 175 -22.06 12.71 -5.26
CA SER A 175 -22.24 11.33 -5.73
C SER A 175 -21.09 10.85 -6.61
N LYS A 176 -20.46 11.73 -7.41
CA LYS A 176 -19.38 11.35 -8.32
C LYS A 176 -18.09 11.07 -7.56
N ILE A 177 -17.81 11.87 -6.54
CA ILE A 177 -16.72 11.60 -5.60
C ILE A 177 -16.97 10.28 -4.85
N LEU A 178 -18.18 10.06 -4.35
CA LEU A 178 -18.51 8.82 -3.63
C LEU A 178 -18.46 7.58 -4.53
N GLU A 179 -18.86 7.68 -5.81
CA GLU A 179 -18.73 6.60 -6.80
C GLU A 179 -17.27 6.16 -7.00
N LEU A 180 -16.34 7.11 -7.09
CA LEU A 180 -14.89 6.82 -7.21
C LEU A 180 -14.30 6.23 -5.93
N LEU A 181 -14.67 6.76 -4.76
CA LEU A 181 -14.26 6.20 -3.46
C LEU A 181 -14.79 4.77 -3.28
N TYR A 182 -16.04 4.52 -3.67
CA TYR A 182 -16.63 3.19 -3.68
C TYR A 182 -15.88 2.24 -4.61
N ALA A 183 -15.53 2.68 -5.82
CA ALA A 183 -14.77 1.85 -6.75
C ALA A 183 -13.42 1.40 -6.15
N GLU A 184 -12.71 2.30 -5.45
CA GLU A 184 -11.47 1.97 -4.75
C GLU A 184 -11.71 1.07 -3.52
N ALA A 185 -12.73 1.34 -2.71
CA ALA A 185 -13.10 0.50 -1.58
C ALA A 185 -13.45 -0.93 -2.02
N ARG A 186 -14.26 -1.07 -3.08
CA ARG A 186 -14.62 -2.34 -3.71
C ARG A 186 -13.38 -3.08 -4.18
N HIS A 187 -12.45 -2.40 -4.86
CA HIS A 187 -11.20 -3.01 -5.28
C HIS A 187 -10.40 -3.57 -4.09
N ASN A 188 -10.30 -2.82 -2.99
CA ASN A 188 -9.60 -3.26 -1.79
C ASN A 188 -10.30 -4.44 -1.08
N ILE A 189 -11.63 -4.51 -1.10
CA ILE A 189 -12.39 -5.65 -0.60
C ILE A 189 -12.15 -6.90 -1.45
N LEU A 190 -12.33 -6.81 -2.77
CA LEU A 190 -12.22 -7.94 -3.69
C LEU A 190 -10.78 -8.48 -3.80
N SER A 191 -9.78 -7.61 -3.65
CA SER A 191 -8.37 -8.02 -3.60
C SER A 191 -7.91 -8.59 -2.27
N GLY A 192 -8.77 -8.62 -1.23
CA GLY A 192 -8.41 -9.09 0.10
C GLY A 192 -7.59 -8.11 0.94
N ARG A 193 -7.30 -6.90 0.41
CA ARG A 193 -6.58 -5.83 1.13
C ARG A 193 -7.32 -5.30 2.35
N TYR A 194 -8.64 -5.49 2.38
CA TYR A 194 -9.48 -5.24 3.54
C TYR A 194 -10.01 -6.58 4.11
N PRO A 195 -9.22 -7.24 5.00
CA PRO A 195 -9.59 -8.47 5.69
C PRO A 195 -10.89 -8.39 6.49
N CYS A 196 -11.92 -9.10 6.05
CA CYS A 196 -13.20 -9.18 6.75
C CYS A 196 -13.59 -10.62 7.05
N GLU A 197 -14.55 -10.80 7.94
CA GLU A 197 -15.23 -12.09 8.09
C GLU A 197 -16.10 -12.44 6.87
N SER A 198 -16.34 -13.73 6.65
CA SER A 198 -17.10 -14.20 5.49
C SER A 198 -18.49 -13.55 5.35
N ASP A 199 -19.14 -13.30 6.48
CA ASP A 199 -20.48 -12.70 6.55
C ASP A 199 -20.46 -11.22 6.12
N ASP A 200 -19.37 -10.53 6.43
CA ASP A 200 -19.14 -9.13 6.08
C ASP A 200 -18.88 -8.98 4.59
N TYR A 201 -18.08 -9.90 4.01
CA TYR A 201 -17.90 -9.97 2.57
C TYR A 201 -19.21 -10.25 1.83
N ALA A 202 -20.06 -11.16 2.33
CA ALA A 202 -21.37 -11.41 1.76
C ALA A 202 -22.29 -10.18 1.83
N SER A 203 -22.21 -9.42 2.92
CA SER A 203 -22.95 -8.16 3.10
C SER A 203 -22.52 -7.09 2.11
N LEU A 204 -21.22 -6.86 1.97
CA LEU A 204 -20.65 -5.93 0.98
C LEU A 204 -20.95 -6.37 -0.46
N GLY A 205 -20.79 -7.66 -0.76
CA GLY A 205 -21.10 -8.25 -2.05
C GLY A 205 -22.58 -8.09 -2.44
N SER A 206 -23.50 -8.12 -1.47
CA SER A 206 -24.93 -7.89 -1.71
C SER A 206 -25.25 -6.44 -2.08
N LEU A 207 -24.58 -5.47 -1.46
CA LEU A 207 -24.70 -4.05 -1.82
C LEU A 207 -24.13 -3.80 -3.21
N GLN A 208 -22.98 -4.41 -3.52
CA GLN A 208 -22.40 -4.37 -4.86
C GLN A 208 -23.35 -4.96 -5.90
N ALA A 209 -23.97 -6.11 -5.62
CA ALA A 209 -24.99 -6.69 -6.49
C ALA A 209 -26.14 -5.71 -6.76
N GLY A 210 -26.64 -5.00 -5.75
CA GLY A 210 -27.66 -3.98 -5.93
C GLY A 210 -27.19 -2.75 -6.72
N ILE A 211 -25.92 -2.36 -6.60
CA ILE A 211 -25.33 -1.27 -7.37
C ILE A 211 -25.19 -1.64 -8.86
N GLU A 212 -24.72 -2.85 -9.15
CA GLU A 212 -24.36 -3.28 -10.50
C GLU A 212 -25.55 -3.87 -11.28
N MET A 213 -26.46 -4.58 -10.61
CA MET A 213 -27.57 -5.31 -11.25
C MET A 213 -28.94 -4.69 -10.96
N GLY A 214 -29.04 -3.72 -10.04
CA GLY A 214 -30.31 -3.11 -9.65
C GLY A 214 -31.11 -3.99 -8.68
N SER A 215 -32.44 -4.00 -8.82
CA SER A 215 -33.32 -4.69 -7.89
C SER A 215 -33.26 -6.22 -8.01
N PHE A 216 -33.56 -6.91 -6.90
CA PHE A 216 -33.56 -8.37 -6.88
C PHE A 216 -34.66 -8.95 -7.80
N ASN A 217 -34.27 -9.82 -8.73
CA ASN A 217 -35.16 -10.65 -9.55
C ASN A 217 -34.96 -12.14 -9.18
N PRO A 218 -35.97 -12.84 -8.62
CA PRO A 218 -35.84 -14.24 -8.21
C PRO A 218 -35.64 -15.23 -9.37
N GLU A 219 -36.00 -14.86 -10.60
CA GLU A 219 -35.82 -15.73 -11.78
C GLU A 219 -34.37 -15.73 -12.28
N ILE A 220 -33.63 -14.65 -12.02
CA ILE A 220 -32.25 -14.46 -12.47
C ILE A 220 -31.27 -14.70 -11.32
N HIS A 221 -31.52 -14.05 -10.17
CA HIS A 221 -30.61 -14.01 -9.04
C HIS A 221 -30.84 -15.21 -8.11
N THR A 222 -30.29 -16.36 -8.51
CA THR A 222 -30.33 -17.62 -7.76
C THR A 222 -29.01 -17.87 -7.01
N VAL A 223 -28.99 -18.91 -6.17
CA VAL A 223 -27.73 -19.35 -5.51
C VAL A 223 -26.70 -19.76 -6.55
N ASP A 224 -27.13 -20.44 -7.62
CA ASP A 224 -26.23 -20.90 -8.68
C ASP A 224 -25.69 -19.73 -9.51
N PHE A 225 -26.50 -18.69 -9.76
CA PHE A 225 -26.01 -17.45 -10.36
C PHE A 225 -24.85 -16.86 -9.56
N PHE A 226 -25.02 -16.69 -8.24
CA PHE A 226 -23.96 -16.16 -7.40
C PHE A 226 -22.76 -17.10 -7.30
N ARG A 227 -22.96 -18.43 -7.25
CA ARG A 227 -21.88 -19.42 -7.24
C ARG A 227 -21.02 -19.36 -8.52
N GLN A 228 -21.61 -19.08 -9.67
CA GLN A 228 -20.91 -18.95 -10.95
C GLN A 228 -20.18 -17.59 -11.07
N ASN A 229 -20.70 -16.55 -10.42
CA ASN A 229 -20.18 -15.18 -10.52
C ASN A 229 -19.49 -14.69 -9.22
N GLN A 230 -19.06 -15.60 -8.34
CA GLN A 230 -18.56 -15.24 -6.99
C GLN A 230 -17.44 -14.20 -7.02
N ARG A 231 -16.49 -14.34 -7.95
CA ARG A 231 -15.31 -13.46 -8.06
C ARG A 231 -15.64 -12.01 -8.38
N GLN A 232 -16.86 -11.74 -8.87
CA GLN A 232 -17.33 -10.38 -9.08
C GLN A 232 -17.68 -9.71 -7.74
N PHE A 233 -18.19 -10.47 -6.77
CA PHE A 233 -18.78 -9.93 -5.54
C PHE A 233 -18.04 -10.32 -4.25
N LEU A 234 -17.18 -11.32 -4.31
CA LEU A 234 -16.45 -11.89 -3.17
C LEU A 234 -14.95 -12.01 -3.51
N PRO A 235 -14.07 -11.84 -2.52
CA PRO A 235 -12.64 -12.03 -2.73
C PRO A 235 -12.29 -13.50 -2.98
N GLU A 236 -11.18 -13.74 -3.69
CA GLU A 236 -10.77 -15.08 -4.13
C GLU A 236 -10.67 -16.10 -2.99
N HIS A 237 -10.17 -15.68 -1.82
CA HIS A 237 -9.99 -16.56 -0.66
C HIS A 237 -11.31 -16.97 0.04
N VAL A 238 -12.41 -16.28 -0.26
CA VAL A 238 -13.76 -16.61 0.24
C VAL A 238 -14.55 -17.42 -0.78
N CYS A 239 -14.17 -17.35 -2.05
CA CYS A 239 -14.86 -18.05 -3.14
C CYS A 239 -14.86 -19.57 -2.90
N GLU A 240 -16.03 -20.16 -3.05
CA GLU A 240 -16.23 -21.59 -2.92
C GLU A 240 -15.78 -22.32 -4.18
N PRO A 241 -15.14 -23.50 -4.06
CA PRO A 241 -14.82 -24.33 -5.21
C PRO A 241 -16.10 -24.77 -5.91
N THR A 242 -16.30 -24.29 -7.15
CA THR A 242 -17.52 -24.55 -7.94
C THR A 242 -17.74 -26.03 -8.28
N TRP A 243 -16.66 -26.83 -8.27
CA TRP A 243 -16.65 -28.25 -8.59
C TRP A 243 -16.98 -29.18 -7.42
N ILE A 244 -17.02 -28.69 -6.18
CA ILE A 244 -17.30 -29.53 -5.00
C ILE A 244 -18.79 -29.41 -4.66
N PRO A 245 -19.57 -30.50 -4.71
CA PRO A 245 -20.98 -30.46 -4.35
C PRO A 245 -21.20 -30.03 -2.90
N SER A 246 -22.18 -29.13 -2.67
CA SER A 246 -22.42 -28.52 -1.35
C SER A 246 -22.72 -29.53 -0.22
N PHE A 247 -23.21 -30.72 -0.55
CA PHE A 247 -23.48 -31.79 0.42
C PHE A 247 -22.20 -32.49 0.92
N ILE A 248 -21.09 -32.42 0.18
CA ILE A 248 -19.80 -33.02 0.56
C ILE A 248 -19.03 -32.12 1.54
N LEU A 249 -19.28 -30.80 1.51
CA LEU A 249 -18.48 -29.85 2.27
C LEU A 249 -18.75 -29.84 3.79
N GLY A 250 -19.74 -30.61 4.28
CA GLY A 250 -19.90 -30.92 5.71
C GLY A 250 -19.95 -29.72 6.67
N ARG A 251 -20.26 -28.50 6.21
CA ARG A 251 -20.22 -27.29 7.03
C ARG A 251 -21.59 -26.95 7.61
N LYS A 252 -21.64 -26.77 8.94
CA LYS A 252 -22.76 -26.18 9.69
C LYS A 252 -22.96 -24.67 9.43
N LYS A 253 -22.18 -24.04 8.55
CA LYS A 253 -22.24 -22.60 8.22
C LYS A 253 -22.80 -22.42 6.80
N THR A 254 -23.76 -21.51 6.66
CA THR A 254 -24.33 -21.07 5.38
C THR A 254 -23.22 -20.61 4.43
N SER A 255 -23.25 -21.05 3.18
CA SER A 255 -22.24 -20.66 2.17
C SER A 255 -22.24 -19.15 1.90
N PRO A 256 -21.08 -18.52 1.60
CA PRO A 256 -20.99 -17.09 1.25
C PRO A 256 -21.97 -16.68 0.13
N SER A 257 -22.12 -17.53 -0.90
CA SER A 257 -23.04 -17.29 -2.02
C SER A 257 -24.51 -17.21 -1.58
N VAL A 258 -24.91 -18.06 -0.63
CA VAL A 258 -26.28 -18.05 -0.06
C VAL A 258 -26.48 -16.83 0.83
N MET A 259 -25.50 -16.48 1.66
CA MET A 259 -25.58 -15.29 2.52
C MET A 259 -25.68 -14.01 1.69
N LEU A 260 -24.91 -13.90 0.62
CA LEU A 260 -24.96 -12.78 -0.31
C LEU A 260 -26.35 -12.66 -0.92
N LEU A 261 -26.91 -13.76 -1.43
CA LEU A 261 -28.26 -13.80 -2.00
C LEU A 261 -29.33 -13.39 -0.98
N GLU A 262 -29.26 -13.91 0.25
CA GLU A 262 -30.21 -13.55 1.31
C GLU A 262 -30.14 -12.07 1.66
N ASN A 263 -28.94 -11.51 1.74
CA ASN A 263 -28.76 -10.08 1.99
C ASN A 263 -29.25 -9.24 0.80
N PHE A 264 -29.00 -9.67 -0.43
CA PHE A 264 -29.44 -8.94 -1.62
C PHE A 264 -30.97 -8.90 -1.73
N ARG A 265 -31.65 -10.00 -1.38
CA ARG A 265 -33.12 -10.07 -1.29
C ARG A 265 -33.73 -9.10 -0.29
N ARG A 266 -32.99 -8.71 0.76
CA ARG A 266 -33.45 -7.77 1.78
C ARG A 266 -33.35 -6.32 1.33
N ILE A 267 -32.65 -6.02 0.23
CA ILE A 267 -32.54 -4.65 -0.28
C ILE A 267 -33.89 -4.23 -0.90
N PRO A 268 -34.52 -3.14 -0.44
CA PRO A 268 -35.78 -2.68 -1.02
C PRO A 268 -35.62 -2.34 -2.51
N PRO A 269 -36.55 -2.77 -3.39
CA PRO A 269 -36.41 -2.64 -4.84
C PRO A 269 -36.39 -1.19 -5.32
N THR A 270 -36.85 -0.23 -4.50
CA THR A 270 -36.85 1.21 -4.79
C THR A 270 -35.59 1.92 -4.30
N THR A 271 -34.61 1.21 -3.74
CA THR A 271 -33.38 1.81 -3.22
C THR A 271 -32.50 2.30 -4.36
N PRO A 272 -32.21 3.60 -4.46
CA PRO A 272 -31.37 4.12 -5.53
C PRO A 272 -29.90 3.76 -5.31
N SER A 273 -29.14 3.52 -6.38
CA SER A 273 -27.73 3.11 -6.33
C SER A 273 -26.85 4.05 -5.49
N ARG A 274 -27.12 5.37 -5.50
CA ARG A 274 -26.40 6.34 -4.66
C ARG A 274 -26.50 6.04 -3.15
N LYS A 275 -27.64 5.53 -2.68
CA LYS A 275 -27.83 5.13 -1.27
C LYS A 275 -27.05 3.86 -0.97
N LEU A 276 -27.01 2.91 -1.91
CA LEU A 276 -26.23 1.67 -1.78
C LEU A 276 -24.72 1.95 -1.77
N VAL A 277 -24.23 2.83 -2.66
CA VAL A 277 -22.83 3.31 -2.69
C VAL A 277 -22.45 3.90 -1.34
N ARG A 278 -23.30 4.79 -0.79
CA ARG A 278 -23.05 5.38 0.53
C ARG A 278 -23.04 4.31 1.62
N LYS A 279 -24.01 3.40 1.63
CA LYS A 279 -24.07 2.33 2.64
C LYS A 279 -22.85 1.41 2.57
N TYR A 280 -22.37 1.10 1.37
CA TYR A 280 -21.14 0.32 1.17
C TYR A 280 -19.94 1.03 1.80
N LEU A 281 -19.79 2.32 1.52
CA LEU A 281 -18.74 3.13 2.12
C LEU A 281 -18.87 3.24 3.65
N GLU A 282 -20.09 3.37 4.19
CA GLU A 282 -20.32 3.36 5.64
C GLU A 282 -19.87 2.07 6.31
N LEU A 283 -20.09 0.92 5.68
CA LEU A 283 -19.53 -0.36 6.15
C LEU A 283 -17.99 -0.33 6.09
N CYS A 284 -17.41 0.12 4.98
CA CYS A 284 -15.96 0.23 4.85
C CYS A 284 -15.33 1.22 5.86
N TRP A 285 -15.96 2.35 6.15
CA TRP A 285 -15.50 3.34 7.14
C TRP A 285 -15.46 2.78 8.57
N ALA A 286 -16.23 1.74 8.85
CA ALA A 286 -16.17 1.06 10.14
C ALA A 286 -14.89 0.22 10.29
N LEU A 287 -14.22 -0.14 9.18
CA LEU A 287 -12.96 -0.87 9.22
C LEU A 287 -11.82 0.04 9.69
N PRO A 288 -11.00 -0.37 10.68
CA PRO A 288 -10.00 0.51 11.28
C PRO A 288 -8.81 0.82 10.36
N TYR A 289 -8.57 -0.03 9.36
CA TYR A 289 -7.52 0.11 8.33
C TYR A 289 -8.06 0.70 7.01
N TYR A 290 -9.30 1.20 6.99
CA TYR A 290 -9.84 1.84 5.79
C TYR A 290 -9.05 3.10 5.42
N GLY A 291 -8.80 3.29 4.13
CA GLY A 291 -8.12 4.48 3.60
C GLY A 291 -6.61 4.51 3.87
N SER A 292 -6.06 3.43 4.43
CA SER A 292 -4.63 3.29 4.69
C SER A 292 -3.80 3.21 3.41
N ALA A 293 -2.62 3.82 3.44
CA ALA A 293 -1.55 3.48 2.51
C ALA A 293 -1.01 2.08 2.86
N MET A 294 -0.83 1.25 1.84
CA MET A 294 -0.40 -0.15 1.99
C MET A 294 1.08 -0.29 1.65
N PHE A 295 1.82 -0.97 2.51
CA PHE A 295 3.24 -1.22 2.33
C PHE A 295 3.56 -2.70 2.50
N HIS A 296 4.56 -3.20 1.80
CA HIS A 296 5.00 -4.59 1.91
C HIS A 296 6.06 -4.74 3.00
N GLY A 297 5.99 -5.83 3.76
CA GLY A 297 7.00 -6.18 4.74
C GLY A 297 7.04 -7.68 5.02
N GLN A 298 7.94 -8.06 5.91
CA GLN A 298 8.12 -9.43 6.39
C GLN A 298 8.24 -9.43 7.91
N VAL A 299 7.66 -10.43 8.54
CA VAL A 299 7.82 -10.71 9.97
C VAL A 299 8.26 -12.15 10.15
N GLU A 300 9.16 -12.39 11.10
CA GLU A 300 9.56 -13.75 11.42
C GLU A 300 8.42 -14.52 12.08
N SER A 301 8.31 -15.80 11.70
CA SER A 301 7.42 -16.75 12.37
C SER A 301 8.01 -17.15 13.73
N PRO A 302 7.20 -17.26 14.80
CA PRO A 302 7.69 -17.78 16.06
C PRO A 302 8.07 -19.26 15.91
N SER A 303 9.33 -19.60 16.17
CA SER A 303 9.80 -20.99 16.19
C SER A 303 9.22 -21.71 17.41
N LYS A 304 8.18 -22.54 17.21
CA LYS A 304 7.56 -23.33 18.30
C LYS A 304 7.84 -24.83 18.13
N GLY A 305 8.27 -25.46 19.22
CA GLY A 305 8.31 -26.92 19.37
C GLY A 305 9.39 -27.62 18.54
N LEU A 306 9.10 -28.87 18.13
CA LEU A 306 10.00 -29.75 17.37
C LEU A 306 10.39 -29.19 15.99
N TRP A 307 9.88 -28.04 15.54
CA TRP A 307 10.24 -27.43 14.26
C TRP A 307 11.29 -26.32 14.38
N SER A 308 11.85 -26.10 15.58
CA SER A 308 12.93 -25.13 15.82
C SER A 308 14.23 -25.42 15.06
N PHE A 309 14.38 -26.63 14.50
CA PHE A 309 15.52 -27.00 13.65
C PHE A 309 15.29 -26.74 12.14
N LEU A 310 14.07 -26.38 11.73
CA LEU A 310 13.79 -25.92 10.36
C LEU A 310 13.74 -24.39 10.36
N ASP A 311 14.43 -23.75 9.41
CA ASP A 311 14.23 -22.33 9.10
C ASP A 311 12.73 -22.09 8.89
N SER A 312 12.12 -21.38 9.83
CA SER A 312 10.70 -21.04 9.74
C SER A 312 10.58 -19.93 8.69
N PRO A 313 9.77 -20.11 7.64
CA PRO A 313 9.68 -19.12 6.59
C PRO A 313 9.15 -17.79 7.13
N ASP A 314 9.72 -16.69 6.66
CA ASP A 314 9.21 -15.35 6.92
C ASP A 314 7.76 -15.23 6.43
N ASN A 315 6.91 -14.62 7.25
CA ASN A 315 5.55 -14.30 6.85
C ASN A 315 5.55 -12.95 6.12
N PHE A 316 5.14 -12.97 4.87
CA PHE A 316 4.88 -11.76 4.10
C PHE A 316 3.64 -11.05 4.66
N VAL A 317 3.78 -9.76 4.93
CA VAL A 317 2.72 -8.94 5.51
C VAL A 317 2.49 -7.67 4.70
N LEU A 318 1.25 -7.17 4.77
CA LEU A 318 0.92 -5.80 4.40
C LEU A 318 0.81 -4.94 5.65
N LEU A 319 1.45 -3.78 5.62
CA LEU A 319 1.30 -2.74 6.63
C LEU A 319 0.35 -1.69 6.10
N ALA A 320 -0.84 -1.61 6.71
CA ALA A 320 -1.84 -0.60 6.42
C ALA A 320 -1.66 0.56 7.41
N ILE A 321 -1.25 1.73 6.92
CA ILE A 321 -1.00 2.93 7.73
C ILE A 321 -1.97 4.04 7.31
N ASN A 322 -2.80 4.50 8.23
CA ASN A 322 -3.62 5.71 8.06
C ASN A 322 -3.20 6.77 9.09
N ASN A 323 -4.00 7.83 9.23
CA ASN A 323 -3.65 8.97 10.07
C ASN A 323 -3.76 8.76 11.59
N HIS A 324 -4.32 7.63 12.06
CA HIS A 324 -4.48 7.35 13.49
C HIS A 324 -3.98 5.98 13.92
N SER A 325 -3.84 5.03 13.00
CA SER A 325 -3.46 3.66 13.31
C SER A 325 -2.57 3.03 12.24
N LEU A 326 -1.92 1.94 12.67
CA LEU A 326 -1.25 0.98 11.82
C LEU A 326 -1.88 -0.40 12.00
N HIS A 327 -1.88 -1.20 10.94
CA HIS A 327 -2.34 -2.58 10.98
C HIS A 327 -1.39 -3.48 10.19
N VAL A 328 -1.07 -4.64 10.74
CA VAL A 328 -0.28 -5.69 10.09
C VAL A 328 -1.23 -6.79 9.64
N ILE A 329 -1.25 -7.06 8.35
CA ILE A 329 -2.12 -8.02 7.68
C ILE A 329 -1.26 -9.16 7.13
N ASP A 330 -1.63 -10.41 7.41
CA ASP A 330 -1.07 -11.59 6.75
C ASP A 330 -1.46 -11.56 5.27
N TYR A 331 -0.46 -11.46 4.38
CA TYR A 331 -0.68 -11.25 2.95
C TYR A 331 -1.41 -12.44 2.29
N TYR A 332 -1.07 -13.67 2.67
CA TYR A 332 -1.64 -14.86 2.03
C TYR A 332 -2.95 -15.28 2.68
N ARG A 333 -3.08 -15.12 4.00
CA ARG A 333 -4.29 -15.50 4.73
C ARG A 333 -5.36 -14.42 4.75
N ASN A 334 -5.06 -13.20 4.27
CA ASN A 334 -5.95 -12.05 4.28
C ASN A 334 -6.58 -11.84 5.66
N ARG A 335 -5.74 -11.77 6.70
CA ARG A 335 -6.19 -11.66 8.11
C ARG A 335 -5.36 -10.65 8.87
N ILE A 336 -6.01 -9.88 9.75
CA ILE A 336 -5.31 -8.98 10.67
C ILE A 336 -4.51 -9.80 11.71
N LEU A 337 -3.21 -9.51 11.80
CA LEU A 337 -2.28 -10.01 12.81
C LEU A 337 -2.18 -9.02 13.97
N VAL A 338 -2.00 -7.75 13.65
CA VAL A 338 -1.90 -6.62 14.60
C VAL A 338 -2.75 -5.46 14.09
N GLY A 339 -3.49 -4.82 14.97
CA GLY A 339 -3.97 -3.45 14.77
C GLY A 339 -3.58 -2.64 15.99
N ALA A 340 -3.16 -1.39 15.79
CA ALA A 340 -2.78 -0.51 16.87
C ALA A 340 -2.91 0.98 16.48
N ARG A 341 -3.47 1.77 17.39
CA ARG A 341 -3.49 3.22 17.31
C ARG A 341 -2.17 3.82 17.74
N PHE A 342 -1.76 4.93 17.14
CA PHE A 342 -0.50 5.60 17.46
C PHE A 342 -0.42 6.09 18.90
N GLU A 343 -1.54 6.29 19.61
CA GLU A 343 -1.50 6.61 21.05
C GLU A 343 -1.06 5.41 21.92
N ASN A 344 -1.19 4.19 21.41
CA ASN A 344 -0.92 2.95 22.14
C ASN A 344 0.37 2.26 21.67
N VAL A 345 1.11 2.86 20.73
CA VAL A 345 2.37 2.31 20.23
C VAL A 345 3.43 3.38 20.06
N ARG A 346 4.69 2.97 20.20
CA ARG A 346 5.84 3.71 19.69
C ARG A 346 6.34 3.02 18.45
N VAL A 347 6.64 3.80 17.42
CA VAL A 347 7.15 3.30 16.14
C VAL A 347 8.50 3.94 15.89
N GLU A 348 9.51 3.11 15.64
CA GLU A 348 10.87 3.57 15.38
C GLU A 348 11.45 2.88 14.14
N LEU A 349 12.12 3.66 13.30
CA LEU A 349 12.92 3.14 12.19
C LEU A 349 14.28 2.68 12.72
N GLY A 350 14.71 1.48 12.34
CA GLY A 350 16.05 0.99 12.67
C GLY A 350 16.60 0.02 11.64
N TRP A 351 17.77 -0.55 11.95
CA TRP A 351 18.50 -1.46 11.07
C TRP A 351 19.03 -2.66 11.87
N PRO A 352 18.99 -3.89 11.31
CA PRO A 352 19.50 -5.11 11.95
C PRO A 352 20.97 -5.06 12.40
N SER A 353 21.80 -4.21 11.80
CA SER A 353 23.26 -4.20 12.00
C SER A 353 23.78 -2.96 12.73
N ALA A 354 22.93 -2.21 13.45
CA ALA A 354 23.30 -0.93 14.08
C ALA A 354 24.45 -0.99 15.11
N GLY A 355 25.01 -2.16 15.41
CA GLY A 355 26.18 -2.36 16.28
C GLY A 355 27.54 -2.56 15.58
N LEU A 356 27.60 -2.76 14.25
CA LEU A 356 28.88 -2.97 13.54
C LEU A 356 29.03 -2.04 12.30
N PRO A 357 29.86 -0.99 12.39
CA PRO A 357 30.02 0.00 11.31
C PRO A 357 30.62 -0.55 10.01
N SER A 358 31.17 -1.77 9.99
CA SER A 358 31.92 -2.33 8.84
C SER A 358 31.12 -3.22 7.89
N HIS A 359 29.85 -3.55 8.17
CA HIS A 359 29.05 -4.47 7.34
C HIS A 359 27.85 -3.83 6.62
N HIS A 360 27.62 -2.53 6.80
CA HIS A 360 26.45 -1.82 6.30
C HIS A 360 26.34 -1.75 4.76
N GLU A 361 27.45 -1.86 4.03
CA GLU A 361 27.45 -1.66 2.56
C GLU A 361 27.53 -2.97 1.76
N SER A 362 27.75 -4.13 2.39
CA SER A 362 28.06 -5.38 1.68
C SER A 362 26.98 -6.46 1.73
N ASN A 363 25.99 -6.38 2.62
CA ASN A 363 24.90 -7.36 2.67
C ASN A 363 23.60 -6.82 2.04
N PRO A 364 23.27 -7.19 0.78
CA PRO A 364 22.04 -6.77 0.11
C PRO A 364 20.76 -7.31 0.78
N ASN A 365 20.88 -8.23 1.74
CA ASN A 365 19.78 -8.81 2.50
C ASN A 365 19.54 -8.11 3.86
N CYS A 366 20.29 -7.06 4.20
CA CYS A 366 20.05 -6.28 5.41
C CYS A 366 18.99 -5.19 5.12
N PHE A 367 17.72 -5.51 5.36
CA PHE A 367 16.63 -4.55 5.15
C PHE A 367 16.47 -3.60 6.33
N PRO A 368 16.07 -2.33 6.09
CA PRO A 368 15.61 -1.49 7.18
C PRO A 368 14.39 -2.13 7.85
N CYS A 369 14.22 -1.82 9.13
CA CYS A 369 13.19 -2.40 9.97
C CYS A 369 12.33 -1.31 10.60
N LEU A 370 11.05 -1.60 10.74
CA LEU A 370 10.13 -0.82 11.56
C LEU A 370 9.90 -1.58 12.87
N PHE A 371 10.26 -0.95 13.99
CA PHE A 371 10.01 -1.46 15.34
C PHE A 371 8.70 -0.88 15.85
N ILE A 372 7.80 -1.74 16.31
CA ILE A 372 6.52 -1.35 16.89
C ILE A 372 6.50 -1.82 18.33
N GLN A 373 6.66 -0.90 19.28
CA GLN A 373 6.57 -1.16 20.69
C GLN A 373 5.15 -0.86 21.19
N PHE A 374 4.48 -1.87 21.73
CA PHE A 374 3.14 -1.75 22.31
C PHE A 374 3.23 -1.19 23.72
N LEU A 375 2.58 -0.04 23.93
CA LEU A 375 2.44 0.59 25.23
C LEU A 375 1.40 -0.19 26.05
N GLN A 376 1.66 -0.37 27.34
CA GLN A 376 0.87 -1.23 28.21
C GLN A 376 -0.50 -0.65 28.56
N SER A 377 -1.44 -1.54 28.84
CA SER A 377 -2.61 -1.27 29.68
C SER A 377 -2.29 -1.79 31.09
N ASP A 378 -2.10 -0.85 32.03
CA ASP A 378 -2.02 -0.83 33.50
C ASP A 378 -1.62 -2.05 34.37
N ASN A 379 -1.74 -3.32 33.94
CA ASN A 379 -1.59 -4.50 34.83
C ASN A 379 -0.33 -5.34 34.64
N ASN A 380 0.50 -5.11 33.61
CA ASN A 380 1.72 -5.89 33.41
C ASN A 380 2.86 -4.97 32.99
N ARG A 381 3.88 -4.80 33.84
CA ARG A 381 5.02 -3.87 33.68
C ARG A 381 5.97 -4.22 32.50
N GLN A 382 5.57 -5.13 31.61
CA GLN A 382 6.35 -5.55 30.45
C GLN A 382 5.79 -5.02 29.12
N SER A 383 6.62 -4.36 28.32
CA SER A 383 6.26 -3.90 26.96
C SER A 383 6.64 -4.95 25.94
N LYS A 384 5.89 -5.04 24.84
CA LYS A 384 6.18 -5.97 23.73
C LYS A 384 6.59 -5.18 22.50
N MET A 385 7.51 -5.72 21.72
CA MET A 385 7.98 -5.13 20.48
C MET A 385 7.82 -6.14 19.35
N LEU A 386 7.39 -5.64 18.18
CA LEU A 386 7.37 -6.35 16.92
C LEU A 386 8.40 -5.72 15.98
N GLN A 387 9.20 -6.55 15.30
CA GLN A 387 10.12 -6.14 14.25
C GLN A 387 9.55 -6.51 12.88
N ILE A 388 9.51 -5.53 11.98
CA ILE A 388 9.02 -5.70 10.61
C ILE A 388 10.14 -5.33 9.65
N PHE A 389 10.59 -6.28 8.86
CA PHE A 389 11.61 -6.08 7.84
C PHE A 389 10.96 -5.54 6.57
N SER A 390 11.42 -4.39 6.08
CA SER A 390 10.89 -3.81 4.85
C SER A 390 11.81 -2.75 4.28
N LYS A 391 12.15 -2.87 2.99
CA LYS A 391 12.76 -1.76 2.23
C LYS A 391 11.90 -0.49 2.19
N GLN A 392 10.60 -0.59 2.46
CA GLN A 392 9.67 0.53 2.52
C GLN A 392 9.60 1.19 3.91
N ALA A 393 10.31 0.68 4.92
CA ALA A 393 10.30 1.23 6.27
C ALA A 393 10.60 2.74 6.35
N PRO A 394 11.55 3.32 5.57
CA PRO A 394 11.74 4.77 5.55
C PRO A 394 10.52 5.56 5.03
N MET A 395 9.73 4.97 4.10
CA MET A 395 8.50 5.58 3.61
C MET A 395 7.38 5.51 4.66
N MET A 396 7.29 4.38 5.37
CA MET A 396 6.36 4.20 6.49
C MET A 396 6.64 5.23 7.60
N ASP A 397 7.90 5.34 8.04
CA ASP A 397 8.34 6.29 9.06
C ASP A 397 8.04 7.75 8.67
N SER A 398 8.35 8.11 7.42
CA SER A 398 8.05 9.45 6.89
C SER A 398 6.55 9.76 6.91
N LEU A 399 5.70 8.77 6.60
CA LEU A 399 4.24 8.92 6.60
C LEU A 399 3.70 9.05 8.03
N ILE A 400 4.13 8.18 8.94
CA ILE A 400 3.74 8.20 10.36
C ILE A 400 4.14 9.52 11.00
N THR A 401 5.39 9.96 10.81
CA THR A 401 5.90 11.24 11.31
C THR A 401 5.05 12.42 10.81
N ARG A 402 4.61 12.36 9.55
CA ARG A 402 3.75 13.40 8.97
C ARG A 402 2.35 13.41 9.60
N PHE A 403 1.76 12.25 9.86
CA PHE A 403 0.48 12.17 10.57
C PHE A 403 0.57 12.68 12.01
N HIS A 404 1.64 12.32 12.72
CA HIS A 404 1.88 12.82 14.07
C HIS A 404 1.97 14.37 14.10
N ARG A 405 2.75 14.95 13.18
CA ARG A 405 2.86 16.43 13.04
C ARG A 405 1.54 17.10 12.66
N ALA A 406 0.69 16.45 11.85
CA ALA A 406 -0.62 16.98 11.51
C ALA A 406 -1.53 17.02 12.74
N LYS A 407 -1.54 15.95 13.54
CA LYS A 407 -2.33 15.86 14.77
C LYS A 407 -1.93 16.94 15.79
N CYS A 408 -0.63 17.15 16.03
CA CYS A 408 -0.17 18.20 16.95
C CYS A 408 -0.65 19.60 16.52
N ARG A 409 -0.69 19.89 15.22
CA ARG A 409 -1.19 21.19 14.71
C ARG A 409 -2.68 21.37 14.89
N GLU A 410 -3.47 20.29 14.81
CA GLU A 410 -4.91 20.35 15.08
C GLU A 410 -5.19 20.62 16.56
N GLU A 411 -4.40 20.03 17.46
CA GLU A 411 -4.51 20.24 18.91
C GLU A 411 -4.07 21.66 19.32
N GLU A 412 -3.00 22.19 18.73
CA GLU A 412 -2.51 23.57 18.97
C GLU A 412 -3.45 24.67 18.43
N GLY A 413 -4.30 24.35 17.45
CA GLY A 413 -5.27 25.27 16.85
C GLY A 413 -6.67 25.20 17.46
N SER A 414 -6.87 24.39 18.50
CA SER A 414 -8.15 24.08 19.13
C SER A 414 -8.32 24.80 20.48
N ASP A 415 -7.90 26.06 20.58
CA ASP A 415 -8.39 26.98 21.62
C ASP A 415 -9.51 27.83 21.00
N ASP A 416 -10.73 27.65 21.53
CA ASP A 416 -11.99 28.38 21.32
C ASP A 416 -13.13 27.72 20.51
N VAL A 417 -14.26 27.68 21.22
CA VAL A 417 -15.68 27.46 20.86
C VAL A 417 -16.22 26.03 20.94
N ASP A 418 -16.69 25.70 22.15
CA ASP A 418 -17.77 24.74 22.40
C ASP A 418 -19.00 25.09 21.56
N GLY A 419 -19.31 24.22 20.60
CA GLY A 419 -20.55 24.22 19.85
C GLY A 419 -21.12 22.81 19.81
N VAL A 420 -21.94 22.48 20.80
CA VAL A 420 -22.78 21.27 20.80
C VAL A 420 -23.76 21.40 19.64
N GLY A 421 -23.39 20.86 18.48
CA GLY A 421 -24.26 20.66 17.34
C GLY A 421 -24.86 19.26 17.39
N ASN A 422 -26.17 19.18 17.64
CA ASN A 422 -26.95 17.96 17.48
C ASN A 422 -26.65 17.28 16.13
N ASN A 423 -26.19 16.03 16.19
CA ASN A 423 -26.06 15.16 15.04
C ASN A 423 -27.43 14.57 14.67
N ASP A 424 -28.31 15.40 14.08
CA ASP A 424 -29.49 14.90 13.39
C ASP A 424 -29.15 14.74 11.89
N ALA A 425 -28.38 13.70 11.58
CA ALA A 425 -28.28 13.17 10.23
C ALA A 425 -29.10 11.89 10.17
N ALA A 426 -30.39 12.04 9.88
CA ALA A 426 -31.33 10.96 9.63
C ALA A 426 -30.77 10.00 8.56
N SER A 427 -30.30 8.84 9.01
CA SER A 427 -30.00 7.69 8.19
C SER A 427 -31.32 6.97 7.90
N ASP A 428 -32.10 7.47 6.94
CA ASP A 428 -33.35 6.82 6.51
C ASP A 428 -33.07 5.62 5.57
N ILE A 429 -32.30 4.68 6.11
CA ILE A 429 -32.46 3.25 5.89
C ILE A 429 -32.65 2.68 7.29
N GLU A 430 -33.89 2.74 7.80
CA GLU A 430 -34.29 1.91 8.94
C GLU A 430 -33.98 0.46 8.58
N GLY A 431 -32.95 -0.07 9.22
CA GLY A 431 -32.39 -1.37 8.92
C GLY A 431 -31.15 -1.58 9.77
N ASP A 432 -31.39 -1.96 11.02
CA ASP A 432 -30.45 -2.50 12.02
C ASP A 432 -29.75 -3.81 11.56
N PHE A 433 -29.64 -4.03 10.25
CA PHE A 433 -29.43 -5.35 9.66
C PHE A 433 -28.02 -5.58 9.12
N LEU A 434 -27.17 -4.56 9.02
CA LEU A 434 -25.84 -4.67 8.42
C LEU A 434 -24.84 -3.82 9.21
N THR A 435 -24.32 -4.39 10.29
CA THR A 435 -23.11 -3.93 10.99
C THR A 435 -22.03 -4.97 10.78
N LEU A 436 -20.82 -4.55 10.43
CA LEU A 436 -19.72 -5.49 10.16
C LEU A 436 -19.28 -6.21 11.44
N LYS A 437 -19.26 -7.54 11.43
CA LYS A 437 -18.79 -8.36 12.55
C LYS A 437 -17.29 -8.18 12.80
N THR A 438 -16.51 -7.94 11.75
CA THR A 438 -15.06 -7.66 11.80
C THR A 438 -14.73 -6.52 12.78
N VAL A 439 -15.62 -5.51 12.89
CA VAL A 439 -15.46 -4.37 13.78
C VAL A 439 -15.56 -4.79 15.25
N THR A 440 -16.42 -5.76 15.56
CA THR A 440 -16.57 -6.27 16.93
C THR A 440 -15.39 -7.13 17.38
N GLU A 441 -14.71 -7.82 16.45
CA GLU A 441 -13.56 -8.70 16.74
C GLU A 441 -12.21 -7.97 16.73
N CYS A 442 -12.09 -6.86 15.98
CA CYS A 442 -10.90 -6.00 16.03
C CYS A 442 -10.83 -5.10 17.27
N GLY A 443 -11.81 -5.21 18.17
CA GLY A 443 -12.00 -4.34 19.33
C GLY A 443 -12.74 -3.04 18.96
N LEU A 444 -13.54 -2.52 19.91
CA LEU A 444 -14.07 -1.14 19.84
C LEU A 444 -12.93 -0.15 19.59
N GLU A 445 -13.25 1.07 19.12
CA GLU A 445 -12.31 2.16 18.78
C GLU A 445 -11.23 2.49 19.85
N THR A 446 -11.39 1.96 21.06
CA THR A 446 -10.50 2.11 22.22
C THR A 446 -9.52 0.95 22.44
N SER A 447 -9.72 -0.24 21.86
CA SER A 447 -8.95 -1.46 22.15
C SER A 447 -8.41 -2.12 20.88
N CYS A 448 -7.55 -1.42 20.17
CA CYS A 448 -6.80 -1.95 19.03
C CYS A 448 -5.53 -2.65 19.51
N LEU A 449 -5.69 -3.82 20.14
CA LEU A 449 -4.63 -4.82 20.23
C LEU A 449 -5.31 -6.15 19.92
N THR A 450 -5.11 -6.64 18.70
CA THR A 450 -5.63 -7.97 18.34
C THR A 450 -4.92 -9.03 19.18
N ASN A 451 -5.68 -9.96 19.77
CA ASN A 451 -5.20 -11.03 20.66
C ASN A 451 -4.28 -12.08 19.98
N LYS A 452 -3.67 -11.75 18.83
CA LYS A 452 -2.88 -12.64 17.97
C LYS A 452 -1.38 -12.41 18.07
N LEU A 453 -0.94 -11.59 19.03
CA LEU A 453 0.48 -11.39 19.35
C LEU A 453 1.24 -12.70 19.58
N GLY A 454 0.58 -13.76 20.05
CA GLY A 454 1.21 -15.09 20.23
C GLY A 454 1.55 -15.84 18.94
N GLU A 455 1.14 -15.33 17.78
CA GLU A 455 1.49 -15.86 16.44
C GLU A 455 2.70 -15.14 15.82
N LEU A 456 3.29 -14.16 16.51
CA LEU A 456 4.39 -13.34 16.02
C LEU A 456 5.65 -13.57 16.87
N SER A 457 6.81 -13.42 16.23
CA SER A 457 8.08 -13.25 16.93
C SER A 457 8.10 -11.88 17.62
N LEU A 458 8.17 -11.89 18.96
CA LEU A 458 8.12 -10.68 19.79
C LEU A 458 9.30 -10.65 20.78
N ALA A 459 9.77 -9.43 21.05
CA ALA A 459 10.65 -9.13 22.17
C ALA A 459 9.84 -8.49 23.28
N THR A 460 10.16 -8.85 24.52
CA THR A 460 9.51 -8.37 25.73
C THR A 460 10.53 -7.64 26.57
N PHE A 461 10.21 -6.43 26.99
CA PHE A 461 11.07 -5.56 27.78
C PHE A 461 10.42 -5.27 29.14
N ASP A 462 11.22 -5.21 30.20
CA ASP A 462 10.74 -4.78 31.52
C ASP A 462 10.55 -3.25 31.61
N GLU A 463 10.22 -2.76 32.81
CA GLU A 463 10.02 -1.34 33.09
C GLU A 463 11.30 -0.49 32.94
N ASN A 464 12.46 -1.12 33.01
CA ASN A 464 13.76 -0.46 32.84
C ASN A 464 14.23 -0.48 31.38
N GLY A 465 13.43 -1.05 30.47
CA GLY A 465 13.79 -1.20 29.06
C GLY A 465 14.78 -2.35 28.80
N VAL A 466 14.94 -3.28 29.74
CA VAL A 466 15.79 -4.46 29.57
C VAL A 466 14.99 -5.57 28.90
N CYS A 467 15.54 -6.17 27.83
CA CYS A 467 14.92 -7.31 27.17
C CYS A 467 14.92 -8.54 28.09
N VAL A 468 13.73 -9.01 28.48
CA VAL A 468 13.53 -10.15 29.40
C VAL A 468 13.21 -11.45 28.66
N SER A 469 12.74 -11.36 27.42
CA SER A 469 12.35 -12.51 26.61
C SER A 469 12.30 -12.09 25.15
N GLN A 470 12.83 -12.91 24.25
CA GLN A 470 12.71 -12.69 22.82
C GLN A 470 12.51 -14.00 22.06
N THR A 471 11.78 -13.92 20.95
CA THR A 471 11.59 -15.00 19.98
C THR A 471 11.94 -14.46 18.61
N GLY A 472 12.71 -15.19 17.81
CA GLY A 472 13.23 -14.72 16.53
C GLY A 472 14.58 -13.98 16.62
N SER A 473 15.06 -13.49 15.48
CA SER A 473 16.28 -12.71 15.30
C SER A 473 15.97 -11.24 15.54
N TRP A 474 16.70 -10.61 16.48
CA TRP A 474 16.49 -9.22 16.84
C TRP A 474 17.69 -8.35 16.47
N ALA A 475 17.39 -7.19 15.88
CA ALA A 475 18.40 -6.21 15.46
C ALA A 475 19.28 -5.68 16.60
N PHE A 476 18.75 -5.63 17.82
CA PHE A 476 19.45 -5.11 19.00
C PHE A 476 20.17 -6.20 19.80
N SER A 477 20.02 -7.47 19.44
CA SER A 477 20.59 -8.60 20.19
C SER A 477 21.90 -9.14 19.59
N GLN A 478 22.62 -8.34 18.80
CA GLN A 478 23.88 -8.72 18.16
C GLN A 478 25.04 -7.83 18.60
#